data_AF-A0A5E4QX09-F1
#
_entry.id   AF-A0A5E4QX09-F1
#
_cell.length_a   1.000
_cell.length_b   1.000
_cell.length_c   1.000
_cell.angle_alpha   90.00
_cell.angle_beta   90.00
_cell.angle_gamma   90.00
#
_symmetry.space_group_name_H-M   'P 1'
#
loop_
_entity.id
_entity.type
_entity.pdbx_description
1 polymer ?
#
loop_
_entity_poly.entity_id
_entity_poly.type
_entity_poly.pdbx_seq_one_letter_code
_entity_poly.pdbx_strand_id
1 'polypeptide(L)'
;MIFGMFTDTSIKGRIINVDIKENWTLCSVCECLRPPRSWHCDTCDFLKWNKGLVIGKFVFPLVSFVLDFGEESLYIFLVEINFIVGLFTGFLFIYHFNNIINGKITPERKEAKGVSYNRGWKGNITEVFGSKWYLTWIFPFINSPLPGNGVEWMTEDKSK
;
A
#
# COMPACT_ATOMS: atom_id res chain seq x y z
N MET A 1 2.56 0.76 -7.58
CA MET A 1 2.60 -0.21 -6.45
C MET A 1 3.75 -1.20 -6.53
N ILE A 2 3.98 -1.87 -7.68
CA ILE A 2 5.08 -2.87 -7.81
C ILE A 2 6.47 -2.23 -7.61
N PHE A 3 6.72 -1.03 -8.12
CA PHE A 3 8.01 -0.34 -7.93
C PHE A 3 8.33 -0.05 -6.46
N GLY A 4 7.31 0.24 -5.62
CA GLY A 4 7.48 0.51 -4.19
C GLY A 4 7.89 -0.71 -3.37
N MET A 5 7.61 -1.93 -3.86
CA MET A 5 8.03 -3.18 -3.22
C MET A 5 9.52 -3.49 -3.43
N PHE A 6 10.14 -2.93 -4.47
CA PHE A 6 11.54 -3.17 -4.82
C PHE A 6 12.45 -1.98 -4.49
N THR A 7 11.89 -0.84 -4.10
CA THR A 7 12.65 0.30 -3.61
C THR A 7 12.90 0.14 -2.12
N ASP A 8 14.16 0.18 -1.70
CA ASP A 8 14.50 0.35 -0.29
C ASP A 8 14.01 1.73 0.17
N THR A 9 12.93 1.73 0.95
CA THR A 9 12.35 2.93 1.56
C THR A 9 12.92 3.17 2.96
N SER A 10 13.94 2.42 3.39
CA SER A 10 14.55 2.57 4.70
C SER A 10 15.28 3.91 4.83
N ILE A 11 15.11 4.55 5.99
CA ILE A 11 15.84 5.76 6.39
C ILE A 11 17.16 5.46 7.11
N LYS A 12 17.58 4.18 7.20
CA LYS A 12 18.80 3.74 7.90
C LYS A 12 20.00 4.61 7.50
N GLY A 13 20.60 5.28 8.48
CA GLY A 13 21.87 6.00 8.33
C GLY A 13 21.81 7.45 7.85
N ARG A 14 20.63 8.08 7.69
CA ARG A 14 20.55 9.53 7.46
C ARG A 14 20.45 10.30 8.79
N ILE A 15 21.44 11.14 9.07
CA ILE A 15 21.36 12.15 10.13
C ILE A 15 20.43 13.25 9.63
N ILE A 16 19.20 13.27 10.12
CA ILE A 16 18.26 14.37 9.87
C ILE A 16 18.52 15.43 10.93
N ASN A 17 18.78 16.67 10.51
CA ASN A 17 18.98 17.79 11.43
C ASN A 17 17.77 17.91 12.38
N VAL A 18 18.04 17.96 13.68
CA VAL A 18 17.05 17.91 14.77
C VAL A 18 16.47 19.31 15.01
N ASP A 19 15.97 19.95 13.97
CA ASP A 19 14.98 20.99 14.17
C ASP A 19 13.68 20.25 14.47
N ILE A 20 13.13 20.41 15.68
CA ILE A 20 11.90 19.73 16.11
C ILE A 20 10.75 20.23 15.22
N LYS A 21 10.56 19.56 14.08
CA LYS A 21 9.44 19.80 13.16
C LYS A 21 8.17 19.23 13.78
N GLU A 22 7.08 20.00 13.73
CA GLU A 22 5.77 19.59 14.23
C GLU A 22 5.35 18.25 13.58
N ASN A 23 4.70 17.38 14.38
CA ASN A 23 4.18 16.06 13.97
C ASN A 23 5.21 14.94 13.67
N TRP A 24 6.50 15.15 13.95
CA TRP A 24 7.51 14.08 13.88
C TRP A 24 7.45 13.20 15.13
N THR A 25 7.71 11.90 14.97
CA THR A 25 7.65 10.93 16.08
C THR A 25 8.96 10.17 16.21
N LEU A 26 9.42 9.89 17.44
CA LEU A 26 10.59 9.04 17.65
C LEU A 26 10.19 7.57 17.46
N CYS A 27 10.93 6.84 16.63
CA CYS A 27 10.82 5.39 16.57
C CYS A 27 11.78 4.76 17.58
N SER A 28 11.26 4.07 18.60
CA SER A 28 12.08 3.37 19.60
C SER A 28 12.88 2.20 19.04
N VAL A 29 12.41 1.58 17.94
CA VAL A 29 13.09 0.44 17.31
C VAL A 29 14.29 0.88 16.49
N CYS A 30 14.17 1.98 15.76
CA CYS A 30 15.23 2.51 14.91
C CYS A 30 16.09 3.58 15.60
N GLU A 31 15.70 4.01 16.80
CA GLU A 31 16.31 5.10 17.57
C GLU A 31 16.48 6.40 16.75
N CYS A 32 15.54 6.66 15.85
CA CYS A 32 15.59 7.82 14.95
C CYS A 32 14.23 8.52 14.83
N LEU A 33 14.25 9.81 14.51
CA LEU A 33 13.04 10.56 14.22
C LEU A 33 12.43 10.09 12.89
N ARG A 34 11.12 9.88 12.91
CA ARG A 34 10.31 9.39 11.81
C ARG A 34 9.44 10.53 11.28
N PRO A 35 9.45 10.77 9.96
CA PRO A 35 8.54 11.71 9.34
C PRO A 35 7.07 11.36 9.61
N PRO A 36 6.16 12.34 9.59
CA PRO A 36 4.73 12.06 9.62
C PRO A 36 4.34 11.06 8.54
N ARG A 37 3.38 10.19 8.84
CA ARG A 37 2.85 9.15 7.93
C ARG A 37 3.84 8.07 7.43
N SER A 38 5.11 8.06 7.86
CA SER A 38 5.97 6.85 7.74
C SER A 38 5.60 5.83 8.83
N TRP A 39 6.11 4.59 8.93
CA TRP A 39 6.12 3.73 10.15
C TRP A 39 7.18 2.64 10.05
N HIS A 40 7.62 2.12 11.20
CA HIS A 40 8.42 0.91 11.23
C HIS A 40 7.55 -0.30 10.86
N CYS A 41 8.07 -1.18 10.02
CA CYS A 41 7.37 -2.35 9.54
C CYS A 41 8.12 -3.61 10.00
N ASP A 42 7.54 -4.34 10.94
CA ASP A 42 8.14 -5.56 11.49
C ASP A 42 8.18 -6.71 10.46
N THR A 43 7.36 -6.63 9.40
CA THR A 43 7.24 -7.68 8.37
C THR A 43 8.10 -7.46 7.14
N CYS A 44 8.72 -6.30 6.95
CA CYS A 44 9.64 -6.08 5.82
C CYS A 44 10.86 -7.03 5.87
N ASP A 45 11.21 -7.54 7.06
CA ASP A 45 12.25 -8.56 7.23
C ASP A 45 11.75 -10.00 6.92
N PHE A 46 10.44 -10.24 6.92
CA PHE A 46 9.81 -11.57 6.76
C PHE A 46 9.71 -12.04 5.31
N LEU A 47 9.73 -11.12 4.33
CA LEU A 47 9.73 -11.49 2.91
C LEU A 47 11.05 -12.12 2.44
N LYS A 48 12.04 -12.29 3.34
CA LYS A 48 13.07 -13.34 3.21
C LYS A 48 12.37 -14.70 3.30
N TRP A 49 11.82 -15.13 2.16
CA TRP A 49 11.18 -16.42 1.92
C TRP A 49 11.80 -17.55 2.74
N ASN A 50 11.18 -17.91 3.87
CA ASN A 50 11.58 -19.10 4.59
C ASN A 50 10.39 -19.76 5.30
N LYS A 51 9.39 -20.21 4.53
CA LYS A 51 8.52 -21.35 4.91
C LYS A 51 8.03 -22.07 3.66
N GLY A 52 8.82 -23.00 3.13
CA GLY A 52 8.46 -23.86 1.99
C GLY A 52 7.13 -24.63 2.15
N LEU A 53 6.61 -24.73 3.37
CA LEU A 53 5.27 -25.23 3.69
C LEU A 53 4.11 -24.45 3.03
N VAL A 54 4.32 -23.18 2.67
CA VAL A 54 3.29 -22.38 1.97
C VAL A 54 3.11 -22.88 0.53
N ILE A 55 4.18 -23.28 -0.15
CA ILE A 55 4.13 -23.84 -1.51
C ILE A 55 3.31 -25.14 -1.51
N GLY A 56 3.50 -26.00 -0.51
CA GLY A 56 2.73 -27.24 -0.37
C GLY A 56 1.21 -27.03 -0.26
N LYS A 57 0.76 -25.91 0.33
CA LYS A 57 -0.67 -25.57 0.44
C LYS A 57 -1.31 -25.15 -0.90
N PHE A 58 -0.51 -24.67 -1.85
CA PHE A 58 -0.97 -24.37 -3.21
C PHE A 58 -0.94 -25.59 -4.12
N VAL A 59 -0.02 -26.53 -3.89
CA VAL A 59 0.11 -27.77 -4.66
C VAL A 59 -1.01 -28.76 -4.34
N PHE A 60 -1.45 -28.85 -3.08
CA PHE A 60 -2.44 -29.84 -2.65
C PHE A 60 -3.83 -29.71 -3.31
N PRO A 61 -4.41 -28.51 -3.48
CA PRO A 61 -5.66 -28.33 -4.25
C PRO A 61 -5.51 -28.67 -5.74
N LEU A 62 -4.33 -28.37 -6.33
CA LEU A 62 -4.02 -28.70 -7.72
C LEU A 62 -3.91 -30.22 -7.94
N VAL A 63 -3.41 -30.97 -6.96
CA VAL A 63 -3.29 -32.44 -7.06
C VAL A 63 -4.63 -33.16 -6.91
N SER A 64 -5.52 -32.73 -6.01
CA SER A 64 -6.89 -33.28 -5.95
C SER A 64 -7.68 -33.02 -7.23
N PHE A 65 -7.41 -31.90 -7.91
CA PHE A 65 -8.04 -31.54 -9.17
C PHE A 65 -7.54 -32.37 -10.38
N VAL A 66 -6.28 -32.82 -10.35
CA VAL A 66 -5.67 -33.70 -11.37
C VAL A 66 -6.19 -35.16 -11.29
N LEU A 67 -6.93 -35.54 -10.25
CA LEU A 67 -7.38 -36.92 -10.07
C LEU A 67 -8.81 -37.19 -10.57
N ASP A 68 -9.58 -36.15 -10.94
CA ASP A 68 -11.01 -36.28 -11.31
C ASP A 68 -11.34 -35.51 -12.63
N PHE A 69 -10.56 -35.79 -13.68
CA PHE A 69 -10.56 -35.01 -14.92
C PHE A 69 -11.82 -35.17 -15.78
N GLY A 70 -12.58 -34.06 -15.88
CA GLY A 70 -13.45 -33.75 -17.01
C GLY A 70 -13.22 -32.31 -17.49
N GLU A 71 -13.27 -32.07 -18.80
CA GLU A 71 -13.14 -30.72 -19.41
C GLU A 71 -14.15 -29.73 -18.80
N GLU A 72 -15.36 -30.21 -18.47
CA GLU A 72 -16.42 -29.44 -17.83
C GLU A 72 -16.05 -28.99 -16.40
N SER A 73 -15.47 -29.90 -15.60
CA SER A 73 -15.03 -29.62 -14.22
C SER A 73 -13.94 -28.55 -14.17
N LEU A 74 -13.06 -28.51 -15.18
CA LEU A 74 -12.01 -27.50 -15.28
C LEU A 74 -12.52 -26.11 -15.59
N TYR A 75 -13.47 -26.02 -16.52
CA TYR A 75 -14.10 -24.74 -16.84
C TYR A 75 -14.83 -24.15 -15.62
N ILE A 76 -15.62 -24.97 -14.91
CA ILE A 76 -16.35 -24.53 -13.71
C ILE A 76 -15.38 -24.04 -12.63
N PHE A 77 -14.30 -24.78 -12.37
CA PHE A 77 -13.28 -24.38 -11.40
C PHE A 77 -12.62 -23.03 -11.75
N LEU A 78 -12.26 -22.82 -13.02
CA LEU A 78 -11.65 -21.56 -13.47
C LEU A 78 -12.61 -20.37 -13.32
N VAL A 79 -13.90 -20.57 -13.58
CA VAL A 79 -14.92 -19.52 -13.41
C VAL A 79 -15.06 -19.17 -11.92
N GLU A 80 -15.18 -20.16 -11.05
CA GLU A 80 -15.31 -19.96 -9.59
C GLU A 80 -14.11 -19.21 -9.00
N ILE A 81 -12.88 -19.62 -9.33
CA ILE A 81 -11.69 -18.95 -8.79
C ILE A 81 -11.55 -17.51 -9.30
N ASN A 82 -11.84 -17.25 -10.58
CA ASN A 82 -11.81 -15.89 -11.13
C ASN A 82 -12.89 -15.01 -10.50
N PHE A 83 -14.07 -15.57 -10.22
CA PHE A 83 -15.13 -14.85 -9.52
C PHE A 83 -14.72 -14.46 -8.11
N ILE A 84 -14.16 -15.39 -7.32
CA ILE A 84 -13.67 -15.11 -5.97
C ILE A 84 -12.55 -14.07 -5.98
N VAL A 85 -11.57 -14.21 -6.87
CA VAL A 85 -10.48 -13.25 -7.03
C VAL A 85 -11.02 -11.88 -7.43
N GLY A 86 -12.00 -11.83 -8.35
CA GLY A 86 -12.67 -10.60 -8.76
C GLY A 86 -13.38 -9.89 -7.61
N LEU A 87 -14.11 -10.64 -6.78
CA LEU A 87 -14.78 -10.07 -5.60
C LEU A 87 -13.78 -9.51 -4.59
N PHE A 88 -12.73 -10.28 -4.27
CA PHE A 88 -11.72 -9.86 -3.31
C PHE A 88 -10.91 -8.64 -3.79
N THR A 89 -10.47 -8.65 -5.06
CA THR A 89 -9.74 -7.53 -5.66
C THR A 89 -10.62 -6.29 -5.81
N GLY A 90 -11.89 -6.45 -6.19
CA GLY A 90 -12.86 -5.35 -6.25
C GLY A 90 -13.11 -4.71 -4.88
N PHE A 91 -13.28 -5.53 -3.84
CA PHE A 91 -13.40 -5.03 -2.46
C PHE A 91 -12.18 -4.23 -2.03
N LEU A 92 -10.97 -4.77 -2.23
CA LEU A 92 -9.73 -4.06 -1.89
C LEU A 92 -9.54 -2.80 -2.72
N PHE A 93 -9.90 -2.82 -4.00
CA PHE A 93 -9.83 -1.64 -4.87
C PHE A 93 -10.72 -0.52 -4.31
N ILE A 94 -12.00 -0.81 -4.03
CA ILE A 94 -12.93 0.17 -3.46
C ILE A 94 -12.41 0.69 -2.10
N TYR A 95 -11.91 -0.22 -1.26
CA TYR A 95 -11.34 0.13 0.04
C TYR A 95 -10.17 1.13 -0.09
N HIS A 96 -9.18 0.82 -0.91
CA HIS A 96 -8.01 1.67 -1.10
C HIS A 96 -8.32 2.95 -1.88
N PHE A 97 -9.24 2.90 -2.84
CA PHE A 97 -9.69 4.06 -3.59
C PHE A 97 -10.39 5.07 -2.67
N ASN A 98 -11.23 4.59 -1.75
CA ASN A 98 -11.83 5.44 -0.73
C ASN A 98 -10.78 6.08 0.19
N ASN A 99 -9.72 5.35 0.56
CA ASN A 99 -8.61 5.92 1.33
C ASN A 99 -7.92 7.05 0.55
N ILE A 100 -7.63 6.84 -0.75
CA ILE A 100 -7.03 7.85 -1.62
C ILE A 100 -7.92 9.10 -1.70
N ILE A 101 -9.21 8.97 -2.00
CA ILE A 101 -10.11 10.12 -2.13
C ILE A 101 -10.20 10.92 -0.82
N ASN A 102 -10.05 10.27 0.33
CA ASN A 102 -10.07 10.94 1.64
C ASN A 102 -8.69 11.39 2.13
N GLY A 103 -7.62 11.19 1.34
CA GLY A 103 -6.25 11.57 1.71
C GLY A 103 -5.68 10.75 2.87
N LYS A 104 -6.20 9.54 3.11
CA LYS A 104 -5.83 8.67 4.24
C LYS A 104 -5.03 7.46 3.77
N ILE A 105 -4.30 6.89 4.72
CA ILE A 105 -3.67 5.56 4.61
C ILE A 105 -4.30 4.60 5.64
N THR A 106 -4.10 3.30 5.43
CA THR A 106 -4.73 2.24 6.25
C THR A 106 -4.58 2.43 7.78
N PRO A 107 -3.40 2.73 8.35
CA PRO A 107 -3.28 2.88 9.80
C PRO A 107 -4.00 4.13 10.32
N GLU A 108 -4.03 5.23 9.56
CA GLU A 108 -4.70 6.48 9.94
C GLU A 108 -6.22 6.36 10.01
N ARG A 109 -6.81 5.32 9.39
CA ARG A 109 -8.27 5.15 9.42
C ARG A 109 -8.80 4.81 10.81
N LYS A 110 -7.99 4.11 11.62
CA LYS A 110 -8.36 3.73 13.01
C LYS A 110 -8.17 4.89 13.98
N GLU A 111 -7.30 5.84 13.66
CA GLU A 111 -6.94 6.96 14.51
C GLU A 111 -7.82 8.18 14.19
N ALA A 112 -8.96 8.29 14.87
CA ALA A 112 -9.96 9.33 14.60
C ALA A 112 -9.56 10.74 15.08
N LYS A 113 -8.51 10.85 15.91
CA LYS A 113 -8.01 12.11 16.47
C LYS A 113 -6.64 12.40 15.88
N GLY A 114 -6.58 13.30 14.89
CA GLY A 114 -5.32 13.64 14.25
C GLY A 114 -5.46 14.70 13.17
N VAL A 115 -4.31 15.09 12.66
CA VAL A 115 -4.13 16.07 11.59
C VAL A 115 -4.79 15.58 10.30
N SER A 116 -5.50 16.47 9.60
CA SER A 116 -6.19 16.12 8.35
C SER A 116 -5.27 16.35 7.14
N TYR A 117 -5.02 15.29 6.39
CA TYR A 117 -4.26 15.33 5.13
C TYR A 117 -5.15 15.42 3.87
N ASN A 118 -6.47 15.53 4.04
CA ASN A 118 -7.41 15.59 2.93
C ASN A 118 -7.34 16.97 2.24
N ARG A 119 -6.99 17.02 0.96
CA ARG A 119 -6.95 18.24 0.13
C ARG A 119 -8.02 18.26 -0.98
N GLY A 120 -9.09 17.48 -0.79
CA GLY A 120 -10.11 17.23 -1.81
C GLY A 120 -9.70 16.16 -2.81
N TRP A 121 -10.69 15.60 -3.51
CA TRP A 121 -10.52 14.40 -4.35
C TRP A 121 -9.40 14.54 -5.40
N LYS A 122 -9.35 15.67 -6.12
CA LYS A 122 -8.33 15.93 -7.15
C LYS A 122 -6.94 16.11 -6.52
N GLY A 123 -6.86 16.83 -5.40
CA GLY A 123 -5.61 17.03 -4.68
C GLY A 123 -5.02 15.71 -4.19
N ASN A 124 -5.85 14.86 -3.59
CA ASN A 124 -5.42 13.58 -3.06
C ASN A 124 -5.03 12.58 -4.16
N ILE A 125 -5.75 12.56 -5.28
CA ILE A 125 -5.36 11.73 -6.44
C ILE A 125 -4.02 12.21 -7.01
N THR A 126 -3.83 13.52 -7.14
CA THR A 126 -2.56 14.11 -7.64
C THR A 126 -1.41 13.83 -6.68
N GLU A 127 -1.66 13.78 -5.37
CA GLU A 127 -0.64 13.42 -4.36
C GLU A 127 -0.13 11.98 -4.54
N VAL A 128 -1.00 11.05 -4.94
CA VAL A 128 -0.66 9.62 -5.11
C VAL A 128 -0.10 9.31 -6.50
N PHE A 129 -0.68 9.89 -7.54
CA PHE A 129 -0.40 9.54 -8.94
C PHE A 129 0.37 10.63 -9.70
N GLY A 130 0.61 11.80 -9.10
CA GLY A 130 1.36 12.91 -9.70
C GLY A 130 0.56 13.78 -10.68
N SER A 131 1.24 14.74 -11.31
CA SER A 131 0.59 15.75 -12.17
C SER A 131 -0.10 15.18 -13.41
N LYS A 132 0.37 14.03 -13.90
CA LYS A 132 -0.16 13.31 -15.07
C LYS A 132 -0.96 12.07 -14.67
N TRP A 133 -1.64 12.12 -13.52
CA TRP A 133 -2.36 10.97 -12.94
C TRP A 133 -3.29 10.27 -13.93
N TYR A 134 -3.96 11.00 -14.82
CA TYR A 134 -4.90 10.44 -15.80
C TYR A 134 -4.21 9.47 -16.78
N LEU A 135 -2.93 9.69 -17.10
CA LEU A 135 -2.16 8.79 -17.96
C LEU A 135 -1.72 7.52 -17.20
N THR A 136 -1.45 7.64 -15.90
CA THR A 136 -0.93 6.52 -15.08
C THR A 136 -1.90 5.34 -14.95
N TRP A 137 -3.19 5.54 -15.26
CA TRP A 137 -4.20 4.48 -15.31
C TRP A 137 -4.03 3.57 -16.52
N ILE A 138 -3.48 4.08 -17.62
CA ILE A 138 -3.29 3.33 -18.87
C ILE A 138 -2.00 2.51 -18.78
N PHE A 139 -0.94 3.10 -18.20
CA PHE A 139 0.36 2.44 -18.15
C PHE A 139 1.17 2.87 -16.90
N PRO A 140 1.71 1.90 -16.13
CA PRO A 140 2.35 2.19 -14.85
C PRO A 140 3.75 2.82 -14.94
N PHE A 141 4.36 2.83 -16.14
CA PHE A 141 5.71 3.39 -16.34
C PHE A 141 5.70 4.83 -16.85
N ILE A 142 4.54 5.49 -16.86
CA ILE A 142 4.45 6.89 -17.25
C ILE A 142 5.03 7.76 -16.14
N ASN A 143 6.04 8.56 -16.50
CA ASN A 143 6.64 9.54 -15.59
C ASN A 143 5.62 10.63 -15.24
N SER A 144 5.12 10.59 -14.02
CA SER A 144 4.19 11.56 -13.44
C SER A 144 4.81 12.15 -12.17
N PRO A 145 5.34 13.39 -12.23
CA PRO A 145 6.04 13.97 -11.09
C PRO A 145 5.06 14.19 -9.92
N LEU A 146 5.47 13.77 -8.73
CA LEU A 146 4.73 13.95 -7.49
C LEU A 146 4.91 15.38 -6.95
N PRO A 147 3.89 15.98 -6.34
CA PRO A 147 3.99 17.33 -5.77
C PRO A 147 4.81 17.39 -4.48
N GLY A 148 4.91 16.27 -3.75
CA GLY A 148 5.59 16.19 -2.45
C GLY A 148 6.84 15.33 -2.46
N ASN A 149 7.64 15.45 -1.39
CA ASN A 149 8.87 14.68 -1.16
C ASN A 149 8.68 13.46 -0.24
N GLY A 150 7.45 13.19 0.20
CA GLY A 150 7.09 12.09 1.11
C GLY A 150 7.51 12.29 2.58
N VAL A 151 8.13 13.42 2.91
CA VAL A 151 8.59 13.78 4.26
C VAL A 151 7.76 14.93 4.82
N GLU A 152 7.50 15.93 3.98
CA GLU A 152 6.76 17.14 4.33
C GLU A 152 5.35 17.07 3.73
N TRP A 153 4.35 17.29 4.59
CA TRP A 153 2.95 17.17 4.23
C TRP A 153 2.23 18.45 4.62
N MET A 154 1.54 19.09 3.66
CA MET A 154 0.61 20.18 3.99
C MET A 154 -0.64 19.62 4.66
N THR A 155 -1.02 20.25 5.76
CA THR A 155 -2.06 19.78 6.67
C THR A 155 -3.01 20.91 7.02
N GLU A 156 -4.29 20.59 7.13
CA GLU A 156 -5.26 21.49 7.77
C GLU A 156 -5.33 21.12 9.25
N ASP A 157 -4.85 22.02 10.10
CA ASP A 157 -4.89 21.81 11.54
C ASP A 157 -6.34 22.01 12.01
N LYS A 158 -6.95 20.95 12.53
CA LYS A 158 -8.34 20.99 13.02
C LYS A 158 -8.44 21.54 14.45
N SER A 159 -7.36 22.11 14.99
CA SER A 159 -7.26 22.66 16.35
C SER A 159 -7.48 24.18 16.42
N LYS A 160 -8.34 24.74 15.56
CA LYS A 160 -8.93 26.07 15.75
C LYS A 160 -10.45 25.99 15.69
#